data_AF-A0A7K2QEN1-F1
#
_entry.id   AF-A0A7K2QEN1-F1
#
_cell.length_a   1.000
_cell.length_b   1.000
_cell.length_c   1.000
_cell.angle_alpha   90.00
_cell.angle_beta   90.00
_cell.angle_gamma   90.00
#
_symmetry.space_group_name_H-M   'P 1'
#
loop_
_entity.id
_entity.type
_entity.pdbx_description
1 polymer ?
#
loop_
_entity_poly.entity_id
_entity_poly.type
_entity_poly.pdbx_seq_one_letter_code
_entity_poly.pdbx_strand_id
1 'polypeptide(L)' 'MTYSDSERDPAAPMVSVAVRPGPRRTRAEVGGEIDADNCGQVREALSAALDASETGLDVGLSALTFCDSSVL' A
#
# COMPACT_ATOMS: atom_id res chain seq x y z
N MET A 1 11.39 29.79 12.73
CA MET A 1 10.63 28.93 13.66
C MET A 1 11.13 27.51 13.49
N THR A 2 11.46 26.86 14.59
CA THR A 2 11.97 25.50 14.72
C THR A 2 10.95 24.45 14.24
N TYR A 3 11.47 23.32 13.73
CA TYR A 3 10.74 22.09 13.37
C TYR A 3 9.96 21.47 14.55
N SER A 4 9.06 20.54 14.22
CA SER A 4 8.17 19.69 15.07
C SER A 4 6.74 20.23 15.16
N ASP A 5 5.68 19.48 14.85
CA ASP A 5 5.45 18.04 15.05
C ASP A 5 4.50 17.53 13.96
N SER A 6 4.89 16.55 13.15
CA SER A 6 3.90 15.77 12.39
C SER A 6 3.28 14.78 13.36
N GLU A 7 2.37 15.27 14.21
CA GLU A 7 1.39 14.39 14.86
C GLU A 7 0.64 13.72 13.71
N ARG A 8 0.90 12.43 13.47
CA ARG A 8 -0.03 11.65 12.63
C ARG A 8 -1.38 11.80 13.29
N ASP A 9 -2.34 12.38 12.58
CA ASP A 9 -3.72 12.34 13.00
C ASP A 9 -4.07 10.87 13.31
N PRO A 10 -4.45 10.53 14.55
CA PRO A 10 -4.80 9.16 14.92
C PRO A 10 -6.03 8.64 14.13
N ALA A 11 -6.76 9.52 13.44
CA ALA A 11 -7.84 9.18 12.53
C ALA A 11 -7.41 9.10 11.05
N ALA A 12 -6.13 9.37 10.72
CA ALA A 12 -5.66 9.26 9.34
C ALA A 12 -5.87 7.82 8.83
N PRO A 13 -6.50 7.64 7.66
CA PRO A 13 -6.76 6.33 7.10
C PRO A 13 -5.45 5.55 6.96
N MET A 14 -5.38 4.45 7.71
CA MET A 14 -4.21 3.58 7.71
C MET A 14 -4.33 2.60 6.54
N VAL A 15 -3.33 2.64 5.66
CA VAL A 15 -3.11 1.59 4.66
C VAL A 15 -1.95 0.70 5.08
N SER A 16 -2.06 -0.59 4.78
CA SER A 16 -0.99 -1.56 4.98
C SER A 16 -0.73 -2.34 3.71
N VAL A 17 0.54 -2.62 3.43
CA VAL A 17 0.97 -3.49 2.31
C VAL A 17 1.92 -4.54 2.87
N ALA A 18 1.52 -5.80 2.83
CA ALA A 18 2.34 -6.93 3.25
C ALA A 18 2.79 -7.74 2.03
N VAL A 19 4.08 -7.71 1.73
CA VAL A 19 4.67 -8.42 0.59
C VAL A 19 5.28 -9.73 1.05
N ARG A 20 4.95 -10.83 0.38
CA ARG A 20 5.55 -12.15 0.57
C ARG A 20 6.00 -12.73 -0.77
N PRO A 21 7.31 -13.00 -0.95
CA PRO A 21 7.77 -13.79 -2.08
C PRO A 21 7.12 -15.17 -2.08
N GLY A 22 6.72 -15.65 -3.25
CA GLY A 22 6.14 -16.97 -3.44
C GLY A 22 6.89 -17.76 -4.52
N PRO A 23 6.74 -19.09 -4.57
CA PRO A 23 7.48 -19.95 -5.52
C PRO A 23 7.08 -19.73 -6.98
N ARG A 24 5.94 -19.07 -7.23
CA ARG A 24 5.45 -18.75 -8.58
C ARG A 24 5.22 -17.28 -8.81
N ARG A 25 4.68 -16.56 -7.84
CA ARG A 25 4.41 -15.13 -7.91
C ARG A 25 4.64 -14.52 -6.54
N THR A 26 5.08 -13.28 -6.53
CA THR A 26 5.09 -12.47 -5.31
C THR A 26 3.64 -12.12 -4.97
N ARG A 27 3.28 -12.17 -3.69
CA ARG A 27 1.95 -11.82 -3.21
C ARG A 27 2.02 -10.57 -2.35
N ALA A 28 1.26 -9.54 -2.70
CA ALA A 28 1.09 -8.35 -1.90
C ALA A 28 -0.36 -8.30 -1.38
N GLU A 29 -0.52 -8.26 -0.06
CA GLU A 29 -1.82 -8.06 0.59
C GLU A 29 -1.96 -6.60 0.99
N VAL A 30 -3.01 -5.94 0.50
CA VAL A 30 -3.34 -4.56 0.83
C VAL A 30 -4.57 -4.55 1.71
N GLY A 31 -4.50 -3.83 2.84
CA GLY A 31 -5.59 -3.72 3.79
C GLY A 31 -5.76 -2.32 4.35
N GLY A 32 -6.96 -2.03 4.86
CA GLY A 32 -7.35 -0.71 5.34
C GLY A 32 -7.97 0.14 4.24
N GLU A 33 -7.66 1.43 4.22
CA GLU A 33 -8.29 2.39 3.31
C GLU A 33 -7.25 3.01 2.39
N ILE A 34 -7.54 3.05 1.08
CA ILE A 34 -6.71 3.78 0.12
C ILE A 34 -7.41 5.07 -0.30
N ASP A 35 -6.70 6.18 -0.19
CA ASP A 35 -7.16 7.50 -0.59
C ASP A 35 -6.05 8.35 -1.21
N ALA A 36 -6.34 9.63 -1.49
CA ALA A 36 -5.39 10.56 -2.09
C ALA A 36 -4.14 10.83 -1.23
N ASP A 37 -4.21 10.63 0.09
CA ASP A 37 -3.09 10.90 1.00
C ASP A 37 -2.10 9.74 1.05
N ASN A 38 -2.58 8.50 0.86
CA ASN A 38 -1.76 7.30 1.01
C ASN A 38 -1.55 6.48 -0.28
N CYS A 39 -2.23 6.80 -1.38
CA CYS A 39 -2.11 6.08 -2.66
C CYS A 39 -0.67 6.01 -3.19
N GLY A 40 0.12 7.07 -2.96
CA GLY A 40 1.53 7.13 -3.34
C GLY A 40 2.37 6.03 -2.67
N GLN A 41 2.11 5.75 -1.39
CA GLN A 41 2.82 4.71 -0.61
C GLN A 41 2.46 3.31 -1.11
N VAL A 42 1.18 3.08 -1.42
CA VAL A 42 0.71 1.81 -2.00
C VAL A 42 1.37 1.58 -3.37
N ARG A 43 1.39 2.61 -4.22
CA ARG A 43 2.02 2.54 -5.54
C ARG A 43 3.50 2.19 -5.42
N GLU A 44 4.23 2.87 -4.56
CA GLU A 44 5.67 2.60 -4.35
C GLU A 44 5.91 1.16 -3.89
N ALA A 45 5.15 0.69 -2.90
CA ALA A 45 5.30 -0.66 -2.36
C ALA A 45 4.99 -1.75 -3.40
N LEU A 46 3.91 -1.57 -4.18
CA LEU A 46 3.53 -2.52 -5.23
C LEU A 46 4.51 -2.49 -6.41
N SER A 47 5.01 -1.33 -6.81
CA SER A 47 6.06 -1.21 -7.83
C SER A 47 7.35 -1.90 -7.40
N ALA A 48 7.81 -1.66 -6.17
CA ALA A 48 9.01 -2.32 -5.65
C ALA A 48 8.83 -3.85 -5.58
N ALA A 49 7.64 -4.33 -5.17
CA ALA A 49 7.33 -5.76 -5.15
C ALA A 49 7.28 -6.38 -6.56
N LEU A 50 6.80 -5.62 -7.54
CA LEU A 50 6.78 -6.06 -8.94
C LEU A 50 8.19 -6.12 -9.53
N ASP A 51 9.00 -5.08 -9.31
CA ASP A 51 10.38 -5.00 -9.81
C ASP A 51 11.27 -6.11 -9.24
N ALA A 52 11.04 -6.48 -7.97
CA ALA A 52 11.74 -7.59 -7.32
C ALA A 52 11.24 -8.97 -7.74
N SER A 53 10.12 -9.07 -8.47
CA SER A 53 9.49 -10.34 -8.83
C SER A 53 9.79 -10.73 -10.28
N GLU A 54 10.45 -11.86 -10.49
CA GLU A 54 10.78 -12.37 -11.84
C GLU A 54 9.55 -12.88 -12.60
N THR A 55 8.48 -13.21 -11.89
CA THR A 55 7.36 -14.00 -12.40
C THR A 55 6.00 -13.31 -12.26
N GLY A 56 6.00 -12.06 -11.77
CA GLY A 56 4.82 -11.22 -11.59
C GLY A 56 4.32 -11.11 -10.16
N LEU A 57 3.28 -10.29 -9.99
CA LEU A 57 2.71 -9.89 -8.70
C LEU A 57 1.21 -10.19 -8.67
N ASP A 58 0.76 -10.86 -7.62
CA ASP A 58 -0.66 -11.01 -7.29
C ASP A 58 -1.00 -10.06 -6.15
N VAL A 59 -2.04 -9.23 -6.34
CA VAL A 59 -2.46 -8.21 -5.37
C VAL A 59 -3.78 -8.64 -4.73
N GLY A 60 -3.74 -8.92 -3.43
CA GLY A 60 -4.91 -9.21 -2.62
C GLY A 60 -5.51 -7.93 -2.06
N LEU A 61 -6.77 -7.67 -2.39
CA LEU A 61 -7.52 -6.49 -1.95
C LEU A 61 -8.66 -6.86 -0.98
N SER A 62 -8.75 -8.11 -0.56
CA SER A 62 -9.86 -8.61 0.26
C SER A 62 -9.95 -7.97 1.65
N ALA A 63 -8.86 -7.36 2.12
CA ALA A 63 -8.79 -6.66 3.39
C ALA A 63 -8.95 -5.12 3.26
N LEU A 64 -9.19 -4.62 2.04
CA LEU A 64 -9.54 -3.21 1.85
C LEU A 64 -10.96 -2.95 2.36
N THR A 65 -11.11 -1.87 3.12
CA THR A 65 -12.40 -1.37 3.62
C THR A 65 -12.88 -0.17 2.83
N PHE A 66 -11.97 0.53 2.14
CA PHE A 66 -12.27 1.68 1.29
C PHE A 66 -11.22 1.86 0.19
N CYS A 67 -11.64 2.38 -0.96
CA CYS A 67 -10.78 2.72 -2.09
C CYS A 67 -11.36 3.93 -2.82
N ASP A 68 -10.68 5.07 -2.75
CA ASP A 68 -11.05 6.26 -3.51
C ASP A 68 -10.71 6.09 -5.01
N SER A 69 -11.46 6.77 -5.86
CA SER A 69 -11.22 6.85 -7.31
C SER A 69 -9.89 7.49 -7.69
N SER A 70 -9.27 8.27 -6.81
CA SER A 70 -7.89 8.78 -6.99
C SER A 70 -6.83 7.68 -7.12
N VAL A 71 -7.20 6.43 -6.80
CA VAL A 71 -6.36 5.24 -6.84
C VAL A 71 -6.48 4.47 -8.17
N LEU A 72 -7.44 4.82 -9.04
CA LEU A 72 -7.71 4.18 -10.35
C LEU A 72 -7.04 4.94 -11.51
#